data_AF-B2IGX2-F1
#
_entry.id   AF-B2IGX2-F1
#
_cell.length_a   1.000
_cell.length_b   1.000
_cell.length_c   1.000
_cell.angle_alpha   90.00
_cell.angle_beta   90.00
_cell.angle_gamma   90.00
#
_symmetry.space_group_name_H-M   'P 1'
#
loop_
_entity.id
_entity.type
_entity.pdbx_description
1 polymer ?
#
loop_
_entity_poly.entity_id
_entity_poly.type
_entity_poly.pdbx_seq_one_letter_code
_entity_poly.pdbx_strand_id
1 'polypeptide(L)'
;MHLQKDEHQTFRCDPIRRSPILSRHIATTMSEILQRKARIDAAITQHDATAFVQALLGWLEATAYLKVLPELHKLGLGKGPIPTLSEADLREESLRNTADDTVMAYCIAAALAGDKPGLDALHAQMSRRFGPLYPGSSAVAHCIQVIDPIVTLDDAVGQFLKTLYEGKAIDTRDIWNIGLRLLQRLRSSNFVHELTPLVAVWLRAQWSRAIEQQRFNLVRPRVSVPAIEGALADPRDDQPFIAALLLASASAIDQDIEPEYRKQLAAIAERKS
;
A
#
# COMPACT_ATOMS: atom_id res chain seq x y z
N MET A 1 -65.08 32.36 46.78
CA MET A 1 -63.73 32.21 47.38
C MET A 1 -62.94 31.24 46.50
N HIS A 2 -62.57 31.68 45.30
CA HIS A 2 -61.22 32.13 44.92
C HIS A 2 -60.14 31.03 45.03
N LEU A 3 -59.97 30.38 43.88
CA LEU A 3 -58.80 29.63 43.45
C LEU A 3 -57.60 30.57 43.24
N GLN A 4 -56.46 30.21 43.80
CA GLN A 4 -55.10 30.65 43.42
C GLN A 4 -54.14 29.55 43.91
N LYS A 5 -53.03 29.19 43.27
CA LYS A 5 -52.55 29.20 41.88
C LYS A 5 -51.17 28.52 42.01
N ASP A 6 -50.94 27.42 41.29
CA ASP A 6 -49.69 26.67 41.34
C ASP A 6 -48.46 27.51 40.93
N GLU A 7 -47.39 27.43 41.73
CA GLU A 7 -46.05 27.91 41.37
C GLU A 7 -45.33 26.87 40.52
N HIS A 8 -45.13 27.18 39.23
CA HIS A 8 -44.24 26.44 38.35
C HIS A 8 -42.77 26.76 38.67
N GLN A 9 -42.07 25.85 39.36
CA GLN A 9 -40.61 25.81 39.35
C GLN A 9 -40.10 25.36 37.98
N THR A 10 -39.48 26.27 37.26
CA THR A 10 -38.79 26.02 35.99
C THR A 10 -37.41 25.43 36.29
N PHE A 11 -37.23 24.13 36.05
CA PHE A 11 -35.91 23.50 36.00
C PHE A 11 -35.15 24.04 34.77
N ARG A 12 -34.22 24.97 34.99
CA ARG A 12 -33.20 25.31 34.00
C ARG A 12 -32.24 24.12 33.88
N CYS A 13 -32.27 23.42 32.75
CA CYS A 13 -31.17 22.55 32.34
C CYS A 13 -29.98 23.44 31.99
N ASP A 14 -28.94 23.41 32.81
CA ASP A 14 -27.64 23.96 32.42
C ASP A 14 -27.10 23.19 31.19
N PRO A 15 -26.61 23.89 30.15
CA PRO A 15 -25.93 23.22 29.06
C PRO A 15 -24.64 22.59 29.61
N ILE A 16 -24.52 21.27 29.43
CA ILE A 16 -23.31 20.49 29.72
C ILE A 16 -22.11 21.22 29.12
N ARG A 17 -21.34 21.92 29.97
CA ARG A 17 -20.04 22.48 29.60
C ARG A 17 -19.14 21.31 29.24
N ARG A 18 -18.95 21.05 27.95
CA ARG A 18 -17.91 20.13 27.45
C ARG A 18 -16.57 20.60 28.03
N SER A 19 -16.00 19.79 28.92
CA SER A 19 -14.72 20.11 29.56
C SER A 19 -13.61 20.21 28.51
N PRO A 20 -12.79 21.28 28.50
CA PRO A 20 -11.71 21.49 27.52
C PRO A 20 -10.61 20.41 27.54
N ILE A 21 -10.58 19.58 28.59
CA ILE A 21 -9.63 18.47 28.76
C ILE A 21 -9.94 17.32 27.79
N LEU A 22 -11.21 17.04 27.51
CA LEU A 22 -11.65 15.97 26.60
C LEU A 22 -11.33 16.29 25.13
N SER A 23 -11.46 17.55 24.71
CA SER A 23 -11.07 17.98 23.35
C SER A 23 -9.56 17.89 23.09
N ARG A 24 -8.73 18.01 24.13
CA ARG A 24 -7.26 17.98 23.99
C ARG A 24 -6.73 16.57 23.73
N HIS A 25 -7.29 15.56 24.39
CA HIS A 25 -6.88 14.16 24.22
C HIS A 25 -7.28 13.59 22.84
N ILE A 26 -8.41 14.05 22.27
CA ILE A 26 -8.90 13.62 20.95
C ILE A 26 -7.95 14.03 19.82
N ALA A 27 -7.37 15.24 19.90
CA ALA A 27 -6.39 15.70 18.92
C ALA A 27 -5.07 14.93 19.01
N THR A 28 -4.70 14.48 20.22
CA THR A 28 -3.43 13.78 20.48
C THR A 28 -3.40 12.37 19.88
N THR A 29 -4.43 11.54 20.07
CA THR A 29 -4.41 10.15 19.56
C THR A 29 -4.42 10.08 18.03
N MET A 30 -5.21 10.92 17.36
CA MET A 30 -5.21 10.94 15.89
C MET A 30 -3.88 11.47 15.33
N SER A 31 -3.31 12.49 15.98
CA SER A 31 -1.97 12.97 15.64
C SER A 31 -0.90 11.88 15.81
N GLU A 32 -1.01 11.05 16.85
CA GLU A 32 -0.09 9.94 17.08
C GLU A 32 -0.20 8.87 15.98
N ILE A 33 -1.42 8.49 15.58
CA ILE A 33 -1.67 7.54 14.48
C ILE A 33 -1.04 8.06 13.18
N LEU A 34 -1.27 9.33 12.85
CA LEU A 34 -0.70 9.96 11.65
C LEU A 34 0.83 9.99 11.71
N GLN A 35 1.41 10.25 12.88
CA GLN A 35 2.86 10.22 13.06
C GLN A 35 3.45 8.80 12.89
N ARG A 36 2.78 7.78 13.42
CA ARG A 36 3.17 6.37 13.26
C ARG A 36 3.10 5.95 11.78
N LYS A 37 2.03 6.33 11.07
CA LYS A 37 1.89 6.12 9.61
C LYS A 37 3.02 6.82 8.83
N ALA A 38 3.27 8.10 9.09
CA ALA A 38 4.32 8.85 8.40
C ALA A 38 5.73 8.24 8.59
N ARG A 39 6.04 7.67 9.76
CA ARG A 39 7.33 6.99 9.99
C ARG A 39 7.47 5.72 9.17
N ILE A 40 6.43 4.89 9.12
CA ILE A 40 6.48 3.66 8.32
C ILE A 40 6.49 3.97 6.83
N ASP A 41 5.77 5.00 6.38
CA ASP A 41 5.77 5.46 4.99
C ASP A 41 7.14 5.96 4.54
N ALA A 42 7.79 6.78 5.38
CA ALA A 42 9.14 7.26 5.13
C ALA A 42 10.12 6.08 5.03
N ALA A 43 10.04 5.12 5.95
CA ALA A 43 10.91 3.94 5.93
C ALA A 43 10.72 3.09 4.67
N ILE A 44 9.47 2.91 4.21
CA ILE A 44 9.16 2.18 2.96
C ILE A 44 9.71 2.94 1.75
N THR A 45 9.38 4.22 1.61
CA THR A 45 9.75 5.03 0.43
C THR A 45 11.24 5.30 0.32
N GLN A 46 11.97 5.26 1.44
CA GLN A 46 13.42 5.43 1.49
C GLN A 46 14.18 4.10 1.50
N HIS A 47 13.46 2.97 1.54
CA HIS A 47 14.03 1.63 1.65
C HIS A 47 14.95 1.47 2.88
N ASP A 48 14.61 2.14 4.00
CA ASP A 48 15.41 2.09 5.23
C ASP A 48 14.92 0.94 6.12
N ALA A 49 15.61 -0.20 6.03
CA ALA A 49 15.33 -1.39 6.83
C ALA A 49 15.30 -1.09 8.34
N THR A 50 16.21 -0.24 8.82
CA THR A 50 16.35 0.04 10.26
C THR A 50 15.19 0.87 10.75
N ALA A 51 14.87 1.95 10.04
CA ALA A 51 13.71 2.78 10.35
C ALA A 51 12.41 1.96 10.25
N PHE A 52 12.31 1.06 9.28
CA PHE A 52 11.16 0.18 9.10
C PHE A 52 10.96 -0.74 10.32
N VAL A 53 12.00 -1.49 10.72
CA VAL A 53 11.93 -2.40 11.88
C VAL A 53 11.60 -1.65 13.18
N GLN A 54 12.05 -0.40 13.30
CA GLN A 54 11.71 0.46 14.44
C GLN A 54 10.26 0.94 14.42
N ALA A 55 9.70 1.25 13.25
CA ALA A 55 8.36 1.81 13.09
C ALA A 55 7.24 0.75 13.04
N LEU A 56 7.54 -0.48 12.59
CA LEU A 56 6.53 -1.49 12.27
C LEU A 56 5.57 -1.80 13.42
N LEU A 57 6.08 -2.09 14.62
CA LEU A 57 5.21 -2.47 15.75
C LEU A 57 4.24 -1.33 16.10
N GLY A 58 4.73 -0.09 16.12
CA GLY A 58 3.90 1.08 16.38
C GLY A 58 2.84 1.30 15.30
N TRP A 59 3.15 0.98 14.05
CA TRP A 59 2.18 0.99 12.95
C TRP A 59 1.10 -0.08 13.15
N LEU A 60 1.48 -1.33 13.45
CA LEU A 60 0.53 -2.42 13.68
C LEU A 60 -0.45 -2.13 14.82
N GLU A 61 0.06 -1.58 15.93
CA GLU A 61 -0.75 -1.10 17.05
C GLU A 61 -1.76 -0.03 16.61
N ALA A 62 -1.32 0.96 15.82
CA ALA A 62 -2.19 2.02 15.33
C ALA A 62 -3.28 1.48 14.38
N THR A 63 -2.92 0.55 13.48
CA THR A 63 -3.89 -0.05 12.55
C THR A 63 -4.91 -0.92 13.29
N ALA A 64 -4.48 -1.74 14.27
CA ALA A 64 -5.39 -2.52 15.09
C ALA A 64 -6.37 -1.62 15.87
N TYR A 65 -5.85 -0.54 16.45
CA TYR A 65 -6.68 0.44 17.16
C TYR A 65 -7.71 1.12 16.24
N LEU A 66 -7.32 1.50 15.02
CA LEU A 66 -8.24 2.09 14.04
C LEU A 66 -9.40 1.14 13.68
N LYS A 67 -9.17 -0.17 13.63
CA LYS A 67 -10.21 -1.17 13.33
C LYS A 67 -11.29 -1.24 14.41
N VAL A 68 -10.93 -1.08 15.69
CA VAL A 68 -11.88 -1.14 16.82
C VAL A 68 -12.52 0.20 17.16
N LEU A 69 -11.96 1.31 16.67
CA LEU A 69 -12.42 2.67 16.96
C LEU A 69 -13.92 2.91 16.66
N PRO A 70 -14.51 2.40 15.55
CA PRO A 70 -15.94 2.54 15.29
C PRO A 70 -16.82 1.89 16.37
N GLU A 71 -16.42 0.72 16.88
CA GLU A 71 -17.15 0.02 17.93
C GLU A 71 -17.04 0.71 19.28
N LEU A 72 -15.84 1.20 19.62
CA LEU A 72 -15.65 2.03 20.83
C LEU A 72 -16.57 3.26 20.80
N HIS A 73 -16.66 3.92 19.64
CA HIS A 73 -17.53 5.08 19.47
C HIS A 73 -19.01 4.72 19.64
N LYS A 74 -19.46 3.59 19.08
CA LYS A 74 -20.85 3.10 19.28
C LYS A 74 -21.17 2.83 20.74
N LEU A 75 -20.20 2.32 21.51
CA LEU A 75 -20.35 2.04 22.94
C LEU A 75 -20.25 3.30 23.82
N GLY A 76 -20.09 4.49 23.23
CA GLY A 76 -19.87 5.73 23.99
C GLY A 76 -18.54 5.77 24.74
N LEU A 77 -17.64 4.83 24.45
CA LEU A 77 -16.30 4.81 25.03
C LEU A 77 -15.44 5.86 24.32
N GLY A 78 -14.78 6.70 25.11
CA GLY A 78 -13.88 7.72 24.60
C GLY A 78 -12.67 7.13 23.87
N LYS A 79 -12.00 7.95 23.05
CA LYS A 79 -10.72 7.57 22.43
C LYS A 79 -9.65 7.46 23.52
N GLY A 80 -9.30 6.23 23.88
CA GLY A 80 -8.20 5.93 24.81
C GLY A 80 -6.82 6.01 24.15
N PRO A 81 -5.74 5.74 24.90
CA PRO A 81 -4.41 5.55 24.33
C PRO A 81 -4.40 4.36 23.36
N ILE A 82 -3.47 4.37 22.40
CA ILE A 82 -3.24 3.23 21.51
C ILE A 82 -2.71 2.06 22.36
N PRO A 83 -3.39 0.90 22.40
CA PRO A 83 -2.92 -0.25 23.16
C PRO A 83 -1.62 -0.80 22.59
N THR A 84 -0.75 -1.29 23.47
CA THR A 84 0.46 -2.04 23.07
C THR A 84 0.08 -3.47 22.74
N LEU A 85 0.62 -4.00 21.64
CA LEU A 85 0.39 -5.40 21.25
C LEU A 85 1.27 -6.34 22.07
N SER A 86 0.68 -7.43 22.56
CA SER A 86 1.38 -8.57 23.13
C SER A 86 1.92 -9.50 22.03
N GLU A 87 2.81 -10.43 22.40
CA GLU A 87 3.28 -11.46 21.46
C GLU A 87 2.15 -12.36 20.94
N ALA A 88 1.09 -12.56 21.73
CA ALA A 88 -0.08 -13.33 21.31
C ALA A 88 -0.86 -12.58 20.22
N ASP A 89 -1.03 -11.27 20.37
CA ASP A 89 -1.75 -10.44 19.40
C ASP A 89 -1.03 -10.43 18.05
N LEU A 90 0.31 -10.44 18.05
CA LEU A 90 1.12 -10.52 16.83
C LEU A 90 0.91 -11.82 16.02
N ARG A 91 0.28 -12.84 16.61
CA ARG A 91 -0.07 -14.09 15.93
C ARG A 91 -1.47 -14.07 15.32
N GLU A 92 -2.30 -13.08 15.64
CA GLU A 92 -3.63 -12.95 15.05
C GLU A 92 -3.55 -12.74 13.54
N GLU A 93 -4.40 -13.45 12.80
CA GLU A 93 -4.41 -13.43 11.34
C GLU A 93 -4.58 -12.01 10.78
N SER A 94 -5.47 -11.20 11.36
CA SER A 94 -5.73 -9.85 10.87
C SER A 94 -4.53 -8.90 11.00
N LEU A 95 -3.71 -9.10 12.04
CA LEU A 95 -2.47 -8.37 12.28
C LEU A 95 -1.36 -8.89 11.38
N ARG A 96 -1.27 -10.21 11.20
CA ARG A 96 -0.33 -10.83 10.25
C ARG A 96 -0.56 -10.35 8.83
N ASN A 97 -1.81 -10.32 8.35
CA ASN A 97 -2.16 -9.80 7.04
C ASN A 97 -1.76 -8.31 6.87
N THR A 98 -1.89 -7.52 7.94
CA THR A 98 -1.47 -6.11 7.93
C THR A 98 0.06 -5.99 7.89
N ALA A 99 0.77 -6.85 8.62
CA ALA A 99 2.22 -6.90 8.62
C ALA A 99 2.77 -7.40 7.27
N ASP A 100 2.17 -8.44 6.68
CA ASP A 100 2.52 -8.94 5.36
C ASP A 100 2.29 -7.87 4.29
N ASP A 101 1.19 -7.11 4.35
CA ASP A 101 0.99 -5.97 3.45
C ASP A 101 2.06 -4.88 3.61
N THR A 102 2.41 -4.55 4.85
CA THR A 102 3.42 -3.53 5.16
C THR A 102 4.82 -3.95 4.70
N VAL A 103 5.19 -5.22 4.92
CA VAL A 103 6.48 -5.75 4.47
C VAL A 103 6.52 -5.91 2.96
N MET A 104 5.43 -6.36 2.32
CA MET A 104 5.35 -6.42 0.86
C MET A 104 5.51 -5.03 0.24
N ALA A 105 4.95 -3.98 0.84
CA ALA A 105 5.14 -2.60 0.39
C ALA A 105 6.63 -2.19 0.41
N TYR A 106 7.35 -2.49 1.50
CA TYR A 106 8.80 -2.30 1.55
C TYR A 106 9.52 -3.09 0.46
N CYS A 107 9.19 -4.37 0.29
CA CYS A 107 9.80 -5.23 -0.71
C CYS A 107 9.58 -4.70 -2.14
N ILE A 108 8.40 -4.17 -2.45
CA ILE A 108 8.13 -3.55 -3.75
C ILE A 108 9.04 -2.34 -3.94
N ALA A 109 9.05 -1.41 -2.98
CA ALA A 109 9.83 -0.18 -3.05
C ALA A 109 11.32 -0.48 -3.26
N ALA A 110 11.91 -1.34 -2.40
CA ALA A 110 13.31 -1.74 -2.50
C ALA A 110 13.64 -2.45 -3.82
N ALA A 111 12.76 -3.33 -4.33
CA ALA A 111 12.98 -4.04 -5.59
C ALA A 111 13.00 -3.08 -6.79
N LEU A 112 12.08 -2.11 -6.84
CA LEU A 112 12.03 -1.12 -7.93
C LEU A 112 13.27 -0.23 -7.94
N ALA A 113 13.91 -0.04 -6.78
CA ALA A 113 15.19 0.64 -6.64
C ALA A 113 16.42 -0.27 -6.84
N GLY A 114 16.22 -1.59 -7.01
CA GLY A 114 17.31 -2.56 -7.10
C GLY A 114 18.08 -2.79 -5.78
N ASP A 115 17.50 -2.42 -4.64
CA ASP A 115 18.14 -2.49 -3.32
C ASP A 115 18.00 -3.87 -2.67
N LYS A 116 18.69 -4.86 -3.24
CA LYS A 116 18.79 -6.20 -2.62
C LYS A 116 19.41 -6.17 -1.21
N PRO A 117 20.50 -5.41 -0.94
CA PRO A 117 21.06 -5.31 0.40
C PRO A 117 20.05 -4.82 1.45
N GLY A 118 19.17 -3.89 1.08
CA GLY A 118 18.07 -3.41 1.94
C GLY A 118 17.08 -4.51 2.30
N LEU A 119 16.71 -5.40 1.37
CA LEU A 119 15.87 -6.57 1.67
C LEU A 119 16.57 -7.55 2.63
N ASP A 120 17.83 -7.89 2.35
CA ASP A 120 18.59 -8.83 3.16
C ASP A 120 18.77 -8.27 4.59
N ALA A 121 19.01 -6.96 4.72
CA ALA A 121 19.08 -6.26 6.01
C ALA A 121 17.74 -6.26 6.75
N LEU A 122 16.62 -6.00 6.05
CA LEU A 122 15.28 -6.06 6.65
C LEU A 122 15.03 -7.46 7.23
N HIS A 123 15.24 -8.52 6.44
CA HIS A 123 14.99 -9.89 6.87
C HIS A 123 15.84 -10.27 8.10
N ALA A 124 17.13 -9.90 8.10
CA ALA A 124 18.02 -10.15 9.22
C ALA A 124 17.59 -9.41 10.50
N GLN A 125 17.25 -8.12 10.39
CA GLN A 125 16.84 -7.30 11.54
C GLN A 125 15.48 -7.75 12.11
N MET A 126 14.52 -8.05 11.24
CA MET A 126 13.21 -8.58 11.64
C MET A 126 13.34 -9.92 12.36
N SER A 127 14.13 -10.85 11.80
CA SER A 127 14.39 -12.16 12.40
C SER A 127 15.06 -12.04 13.77
N ARG A 128 16.01 -11.11 13.91
CA ARG A 128 16.69 -10.85 15.17
C ARG A 128 15.76 -10.25 16.23
N ARG A 129 14.85 -9.36 15.84
CA ARG A 129 13.96 -8.63 16.77
C ARG A 129 12.75 -9.46 17.20
N PHE A 130 12.14 -10.18 16.27
CA PHE A 130 10.84 -10.84 16.47
C PHE A 130 10.90 -12.37 16.35
N GLY A 131 12.09 -12.93 16.09
CA GLY A 131 12.27 -14.36 15.80
C GLY A 131 12.02 -14.70 14.33
N PRO A 132 12.28 -15.95 13.92
CA PRO A 132 12.24 -16.36 12.51
C PRO A 132 10.84 -16.36 11.88
N LEU A 133 9.78 -16.40 12.69
CA LEU A 133 8.37 -16.36 12.25
C LEU A 133 7.73 -15.00 12.57
N TYR A 134 8.47 -13.93 12.28
CA TYR A 134 8.04 -12.56 12.57
C TYR A 134 6.78 -12.14 11.78
N PRO A 135 6.00 -11.15 12.25
CA PRO A 135 4.89 -10.58 11.49
C PRO A 135 5.40 -9.96 10.18
N GLY A 136 4.90 -10.43 9.03
CA GLY A 136 5.42 -10.02 7.72
C GLY A 136 6.42 -10.99 7.08
N SER A 137 6.75 -12.11 7.75
CA SER A 137 7.68 -13.11 7.23
C SER A 137 7.19 -13.81 5.96
N SER A 138 5.85 -13.92 5.75
CA SER A 138 5.31 -14.50 4.52
C SER A 138 5.65 -13.63 3.31
N ALA A 139 5.48 -12.31 3.43
CA ALA A 139 5.83 -11.38 2.36
C ALA A 139 7.30 -11.49 1.92
N VAL A 140 8.24 -11.61 2.88
CA VAL A 140 9.65 -11.84 2.55
C VAL A 140 9.86 -13.20 1.90
N ALA A 141 9.21 -14.26 2.40
CA ALA A 141 9.31 -15.60 1.83
C ALA A 141 8.93 -15.60 0.34
N HIS A 142 7.84 -14.91 -0.04
CA HIS A 142 7.45 -14.77 -1.45
C HIS A 142 8.54 -14.12 -2.32
N CYS A 143 9.34 -13.20 -1.75
CA CYS A 143 10.37 -12.45 -2.46
C CYS A 143 11.72 -13.20 -2.59
N ILE A 144 11.97 -14.23 -1.77
CA ILE A 144 13.27 -14.92 -1.74
C ILE A 144 13.17 -16.39 -2.19
N GLN A 145 12.05 -17.04 -1.92
CA GLN A 145 11.86 -18.45 -2.26
C GLN A 145 11.51 -18.62 -3.74
N VAL A 146 11.72 -19.80 -4.28
CA VAL A 146 11.15 -20.18 -5.58
C VAL A 146 9.75 -20.74 -5.31
N ILE A 147 8.75 -20.18 -5.97
CA ILE A 147 7.35 -20.61 -5.82
C ILE A 147 6.86 -21.19 -7.13
N ASP A 148 6.53 -22.48 -7.11
CA ASP A 148 5.94 -23.21 -8.23
C ASP A 148 4.97 -24.27 -7.67
N PRO A 149 3.67 -24.24 -8.01
CA PRO A 149 3.01 -23.28 -8.91
C PRO A 149 2.76 -21.91 -8.26
N ILE A 150 2.67 -20.87 -9.09
CA ILE A 150 2.18 -19.54 -8.69
C ILE A 150 0.66 -19.63 -8.53
N VAL A 151 0.15 -19.45 -7.30
CA VAL A 151 -1.29 -19.60 -6.99
C VAL A 151 -1.94 -18.28 -6.61
N THR A 152 -1.21 -17.41 -5.90
CA THR A 152 -1.74 -16.16 -5.34
C THR A 152 -1.14 -14.93 -6.02
N LEU A 153 -1.75 -13.76 -5.80
CA LEU A 153 -1.19 -12.49 -6.24
C LEU A 153 0.16 -12.20 -5.57
N ASP A 154 0.30 -12.51 -4.28
CA ASP A 154 1.56 -12.30 -3.55
C ASP A 154 2.67 -13.24 -4.04
N ASP A 155 2.34 -14.46 -4.48
CA ASP A 155 3.30 -15.33 -5.16
C ASP A 155 3.81 -14.68 -6.46
N ALA A 156 2.88 -14.20 -7.29
CA ALA A 156 3.23 -13.59 -8.57
C ALA A 156 4.09 -12.33 -8.38
N VAL A 157 3.68 -11.45 -7.45
CA VAL A 157 4.45 -10.26 -7.11
C VAL A 157 5.82 -10.65 -6.55
N GLY A 158 5.88 -11.54 -5.57
CA GLY A 158 7.14 -11.97 -4.95
C GLY A 158 8.15 -12.55 -5.94
N GLN A 159 7.70 -13.39 -6.88
CA GLN A 159 8.59 -13.93 -7.93
C GLN A 159 9.11 -12.84 -8.88
N PHE A 160 8.31 -11.81 -9.17
CA PHE A 160 8.79 -10.66 -9.92
C PHE A 160 9.80 -9.82 -9.14
N LEU A 161 9.52 -9.53 -7.87
CA LEU A 161 10.46 -8.80 -7.03
C LEU A 161 11.79 -9.55 -6.93
N LYS A 162 11.75 -10.87 -6.76
CA LYS A 162 12.94 -11.74 -6.81
C LYS A 162 13.74 -11.56 -8.10
N THR A 163 13.07 -11.55 -9.24
CA THR A 163 13.69 -11.36 -10.56
C THR A 163 14.41 -10.01 -10.64
N LEU A 164 13.80 -8.95 -10.11
CA LEU A 164 14.40 -7.62 -10.02
C LEU A 164 15.62 -7.59 -9.07
N TYR A 165 15.51 -8.21 -7.89
CA TYR A 165 16.62 -8.30 -6.92
C TYR A 165 17.82 -9.08 -7.44
N GLU A 166 17.59 -10.11 -8.26
CA GLU A 166 18.63 -10.91 -8.89
C GLU A 166 19.26 -10.21 -10.11
N GLY A 167 18.75 -9.03 -10.50
CA GLY A 167 19.23 -8.29 -11.66
C GLY A 167 19.04 -9.05 -12.99
N LYS A 168 18.08 -9.99 -13.02
CA LYS A 168 17.78 -10.75 -14.23
C LYS A 168 17.23 -9.80 -15.30
N ALA A 169 17.61 -10.07 -16.55
CA ALA A 169 17.04 -9.37 -17.69
C ALA A 169 15.53 -9.63 -17.75
N ILE A 170 14.75 -8.56 -17.87
CA ILE A 170 13.31 -8.60 -18.11
C ILE A 170 13.03 -8.12 -19.53
N ASP A 171 12.14 -8.82 -20.23
CA ASP A 171 11.68 -8.41 -21.55
C ASP A 171 10.42 -7.52 -21.47
N THR A 172 9.89 -7.11 -22.62
CA THR A 172 8.72 -6.23 -22.69
C THR A 172 7.43 -6.89 -22.18
N ARG A 173 7.33 -8.22 -22.28
CA ARG A 173 6.21 -8.98 -21.73
C ARG A 173 6.33 -9.07 -20.21
N ASP A 174 7.53 -9.26 -19.69
CA ASP A 174 7.81 -9.21 -18.26
C ASP A 174 7.47 -7.83 -17.68
N ILE A 175 7.92 -6.75 -18.33
CA ILE A 175 7.61 -5.36 -17.91
C ILE A 175 6.08 -5.17 -17.79
N TRP A 176 5.32 -5.63 -18.78
CA TRP A 176 3.86 -5.54 -18.75
C TRP A 176 3.24 -6.38 -17.63
N ASN A 177 3.67 -7.63 -17.48
CA ASN A 177 3.17 -8.53 -16.45
C ASN A 177 3.47 -8.02 -15.03
N ILE A 178 4.69 -7.53 -14.80
CA ILE A 178 5.10 -6.89 -13.55
C ILE A 178 4.21 -5.68 -13.28
N GLY A 179 4.05 -4.79 -14.27
CA GLY A 179 3.19 -3.61 -14.13
C GLY A 179 1.74 -3.95 -13.78
N LEU A 180 1.17 -4.98 -14.42
CA LEU A 180 -0.19 -5.43 -14.13
C LEU A 180 -0.32 -5.98 -12.70
N ARG A 181 0.57 -6.89 -12.28
CA ARG A 181 0.50 -7.48 -10.94
C ARG A 181 0.78 -6.46 -9.84
N LEU A 182 1.71 -5.53 -10.07
CA LEU A 182 1.93 -4.43 -9.15
C LEU A 182 0.70 -3.53 -9.06
N LEU A 183 0.05 -3.16 -10.16
CA LEU A 183 -1.20 -2.38 -10.11
C LEU A 183 -2.31 -3.11 -9.33
N GLN A 184 -2.47 -4.41 -9.53
CA GLN A 184 -3.42 -5.21 -8.76
C GLN A 184 -3.08 -5.18 -7.27
N ARG A 185 -1.80 -5.34 -6.92
CA ARG A 185 -1.33 -5.37 -5.54
C ARG A 185 -1.39 -4.01 -4.84
N LEU A 186 -1.12 -2.93 -5.56
CA LEU A 186 -1.26 -1.55 -5.10
C LEU A 186 -2.69 -1.29 -4.62
N ARG A 187 -3.69 -1.70 -5.41
CA ARG A 187 -5.10 -1.43 -5.14
C ARG A 187 -5.65 -2.15 -3.91
N SER A 188 -4.97 -3.19 -3.44
CA SER A 188 -5.31 -3.89 -2.18
C SER A 188 -4.43 -3.49 -1.00
N SER A 189 -3.43 -2.61 -1.19
CA SER A 189 -2.47 -2.23 -0.16
C SER A 189 -2.90 -1.01 0.65
N ASN A 190 -2.54 -0.98 1.93
CA ASN A 190 -2.63 0.24 2.76
C ASN A 190 -1.63 1.33 2.34
N PHE A 191 -0.67 1.00 1.46
CA PHE A 191 0.41 1.87 1.00
C PHE A 191 0.25 2.29 -0.46
N VAL A 192 -0.99 2.29 -0.96
CA VAL A 192 -1.28 2.64 -2.36
C VAL A 192 -0.73 4.01 -2.75
N HIS A 193 -0.80 5.00 -1.84
CA HIS A 193 -0.35 6.36 -2.12
C HIS A 193 1.17 6.48 -2.20
N GLU A 194 1.89 5.72 -1.38
CA GLU A 194 3.34 5.71 -1.31
C GLU A 194 3.95 4.92 -2.48
N LEU A 195 3.32 3.81 -2.84
CA LEU A 195 3.85 2.90 -3.86
C LEU A 195 3.47 3.28 -5.30
N THR A 196 2.31 3.91 -5.51
CA THR A 196 1.87 4.33 -6.86
C THR A 196 2.93 5.13 -7.61
N PRO A 197 3.51 6.22 -7.06
CA PRO A 197 4.52 6.99 -7.78
C PRO A 197 5.78 6.17 -8.09
N LEU A 198 6.20 5.27 -7.18
CA LEU A 198 7.38 4.41 -7.40
C LEU A 198 7.15 3.46 -8.58
N VAL A 199 5.98 2.82 -8.63
CA VAL A 199 5.61 1.90 -9.72
C VAL A 199 5.48 2.65 -11.05
N ALA A 200 4.87 3.83 -11.04
CA ALA A 200 4.71 4.66 -12.23
C ALA A 200 6.07 5.10 -12.80
N VAL A 201 6.97 5.63 -11.97
CA VAL A 201 8.32 6.05 -12.38
C VAL A 201 9.09 4.86 -12.95
N TRP A 202 9.04 3.71 -12.28
CA TRP A 202 9.71 2.50 -12.76
C TRP A 202 9.18 2.05 -14.12
N LEU A 203 7.85 1.98 -14.29
CA LEU A 203 7.23 1.59 -15.57
C LEU A 203 7.58 2.56 -16.69
N ARG A 204 7.57 3.88 -16.41
CA ARG A 204 7.99 4.90 -17.37
C ARG A 204 9.42 4.64 -17.84
N ALA A 205 10.35 4.44 -16.91
CA ALA A 205 11.74 4.15 -17.24
C ALA A 205 11.89 2.87 -18.09
N GLN A 206 11.18 1.78 -17.73
CA GLN A 206 11.24 0.53 -18.47
C GLN A 206 10.68 0.67 -19.90
N TRP A 207 9.53 1.31 -20.07
CA TRP A 207 8.92 1.48 -21.38
C TRP A 207 9.67 2.47 -22.28
N SER A 208 10.20 3.57 -21.72
CA SER A 208 11.12 4.46 -22.44
C SER A 208 12.34 3.69 -22.95
N ARG A 209 12.97 2.90 -22.07
CA ARG A 209 14.11 2.06 -22.45
C ARG A 209 13.75 1.04 -23.54
N ALA A 210 12.59 0.38 -23.43
CA ALA A 210 12.13 -0.58 -24.42
C ALA A 210 11.93 0.05 -25.81
N ILE A 211 11.38 1.26 -25.87
CA ILE A 211 11.21 2.01 -27.13
C ILE A 211 12.57 2.42 -27.70
N GLU A 212 13.48 2.94 -26.88
CA GLU A 212 14.77 3.44 -27.34
C GLU A 212 15.73 2.32 -27.76
N GLN A 213 15.77 1.23 -27.00
CA GLN A 213 16.81 0.20 -27.12
C GLN A 213 16.30 -1.11 -27.74
N GLN A 214 15.00 -1.37 -27.68
CA GLN A 214 14.41 -2.67 -28.01
C GLN A 214 13.20 -2.55 -28.94
N ARG A 215 13.10 -1.46 -29.71
CA ARG A 215 11.95 -1.20 -30.61
C ARG A 215 11.62 -2.36 -31.54
N PHE A 216 12.63 -3.08 -32.00
CA PHE A 216 12.49 -4.21 -32.92
C PHE A 216 11.86 -5.46 -32.25
N ASN A 217 11.85 -5.53 -30.92
CA ASN A 217 11.18 -6.58 -30.15
C ASN A 217 9.68 -6.29 -29.94
N LEU A 218 9.20 -5.09 -30.29
CA LEU A 218 7.80 -4.72 -30.16
C LEU A 218 7.00 -5.19 -31.37
N VAL A 219 5.80 -5.71 -31.10
CA VAL A 219 4.83 -6.09 -32.13
C VAL A 219 4.25 -4.83 -32.78
N ARG A 220 4.29 -4.80 -34.12
CA ARG A 220 3.77 -3.69 -34.96
C ARG A 220 4.22 -2.30 -34.49
N PRO A 221 5.54 -2.02 -34.44
CA PRO A 221 6.11 -0.82 -33.79
C PRO A 221 5.74 0.50 -34.47
N ARG A 222 5.12 0.48 -35.66
CA ARG A 222 4.54 1.67 -36.31
C ARG A 222 3.22 2.11 -35.67
N VAL A 223 2.52 1.19 -35.01
CA VAL A 223 1.21 1.42 -34.38
C VAL A 223 1.34 1.42 -32.86
N SER A 224 2.09 0.48 -32.29
CA SER A 224 2.21 0.33 -30.84
C SER A 224 3.06 1.41 -30.18
N VAL A 225 4.19 1.80 -30.79
CA VAL A 225 5.09 2.82 -30.20
C VAL A 225 4.40 4.18 -30.05
N PRO A 226 3.71 4.75 -31.06
CA PRO A 226 3.01 6.03 -30.86
C PRO A 226 1.96 5.99 -29.76
N ALA A 227 1.27 4.86 -29.55
CA ALA A 227 0.31 4.71 -28.46
C ALA A 227 0.99 4.73 -27.09
N ILE A 228 2.12 4.01 -26.95
CA ILE A 228 2.91 4.00 -25.71
C ILE A 228 3.49 5.39 -25.44
N GLU A 229 4.09 6.05 -26.44
CA GLU A 229 4.60 7.42 -26.32
C GLU A 229 3.50 8.41 -25.91
N GLY A 230 2.29 8.25 -26.44
CA GLY A 230 1.13 9.04 -26.02
C GLY A 230 0.76 8.87 -24.55
N ALA A 231 0.85 7.64 -24.01
CA ALA A 231 0.66 7.40 -22.58
C ALA A 231 1.83 7.95 -21.74
N LEU A 232 3.08 7.79 -22.20
CA LEU A 232 4.28 8.31 -21.55
C LEU A 232 4.34 9.84 -21.53
N ALA A 233 3.59 10.53 -22.40
CA ALA A 233 3.49 11.97 -22.40
C ALA A 233 2.74 12.54 -21.18
N ASP A 234 1.98 11.72 -20.44
CA ASP A 234 1.36 12.15 -19.19
C ASP A 234 2.43 12.27 -18.09
N PRO A 235 2.67 13.49 -17.54
CA PRO A 235 3.73 13.70 -16.56
C PRO A 235 3.38 13.22 -15.15
N ARG A 236 2.14 12.77 -14.91
CA ARG A 236 1.70 12.33 -13.58
C ARG A 236 2.11 10.88 -13.33
N ASP A 237 2.49 10.62 -12.10
CA ASP A 237 2.86 9.29 -11.62
C ASP A 237 1.75 8.74 -10.71
N ASP A 238 0.57 8.53 -11.32
CA ASP A 238 -0.66 8.11 -10.66
C ASP A 238 -1.20 6.77 -11.20
N GLN A 239 -2.22 6.19 -10.54
CA GLN A 239 -2.85 4.94 -11.01
C GLN A 239 -3.46 5.06 -12.42
N PRO A 240 -4.14 6.17 -12.79
CA PRO A 240 -4.59 6.38 -14.16
C PRO A 240 -3.48 6.28 -15.19
N PHE A 241 -2.31 6.88 -14.94
CA PHE A 241 -1.14 6.76 -15.81
C PHE A 241 -0.70 5.29 -15.96
N ILE A 242 -0.54 4.56 -14.85
CA ILE A 242 -0.16 3.14 -14.89
C ILE A 242 -1.13 2.33 -15.75
N ALA A 243 -2.44 2.50 -15.54
CA ALA A 243 -3.47 1.78 -16.29
C ALA A 243 -3.49 2.16 -17.78
N ALA A 244 -3.35 3.44 -18.11
CA ALA A 244 -3.26 3.92 -19.49
C ALA A 244 -2.03 3.34 -20.22
N LEU A 245 -0.88 3.31 -19.53
CA LEU A 245 0.35 2.74 -20.07
C LEU A 245 0.21 1.23 -20.32
N LEU A 246 -0.41 0.48 -19.40
CA LEU A 246 -0.68 -0.95 -19.58
C LEU A 246 -1.62 -1.23 -20.77
N LEU A 247 -2.65 -0.40 -20.97
CA LEU A 247 -3.54 -0.51 -22.12
C LEU A 247 -2.84 -0.21 -23.44
N ALA A 248 -2.03 0.85 -23.48
CA ALA A 248 -1.30 1.26 -24.67
C ALA A 248 -0.26 0.22 -25.10
N SER A 249 0.42 -0.38 -24.11
CA SER A 249 1.50 -1.34 -24.34
C SER A 249 1.05 -2.78 -24.62
N ALA A 250 -0.21 -3.14 -24.32
CA ALA A 250 -0.72 -4.49 -24.52
C ALA A 250 -0.56 -5.02 -25.95
N SER A 251 -0.86 -4.16 -26.94
CA SER A 251 -0.71 -4.51 -28.36
C SER A 251 0.75 -4.67 -28.80
N ALA A 252 1.68 -4.07 -28.06
CA ALA A 252 3.11 -4.11 -28.36
C ALA A 252 3.76 -5.46 -27.99
N ILE A 253 3.08 -6.28 -27.19
CA ILE A 253 3.55 -7.59 -26.72
C ILE A 253 2.61 -8.75 -27.12
N ASP A 254 1.66 -8.46 -28.01
CA ASP A 254 0.59 -9.38 -28.43
C ASP A 254 -0.19 -9.98 -27.25
N GLN A 255 -0.40 -9.16 -26.22
CA GLN A 255 -1.15 -9.58 -25.04
C GLN A 255 -2.63 -9.44 -25.30
N ASP A 256 -3.32 -10.58 -25.34
CA ASP A 256 -4.78 -10.58 -25.28
C ASP A 256 -5.21 -10.27 -23.84
N ILE A 257 -5.91 -9.16 -23.68
CA ILE A 257 -6.51 -8.76 -22.41
C ILE A 257 -7.98 -9.12 -22.49
N GLU A 258 -8.43 -9.97 -21.58
CA GLU A 258 -9.84 -10.31 -21.44
C GLU A 258 -10.70 -9.03 -21.46
N PRO A 259 -11.81 -8.99 -22.23
CA PRO A 259 -12.60 -7.78 -22.42
C PRO A 259 -13.03 -7.09 -21.12
N GLU A 260 -13.35 -7.86 -20.08
CA GLU A 260 -13.77 -7.31 -18.80
C GLU A 260 -12.61 -6.66 -18.04
N TYR A 261 -11.44 -7.29 -18.03
CA TYR A 261 -10.22 -6.68 -17.47
C TYR A 261 -9.81 -5.42 -18.23
N ARG A 262 -9.97 -5.42 -19.56
CA ARG A 262 -9.71 -4.22 -20.37
C ARG A 262 -10.62 -3.06 -19.96
N LYS A 263 -11.91 -3.31 -19.70
CA LYS A 263 -12.83 -2.28 -19.19
C LYS A 263 -12.42 -1.79 -17.81
N GLN A 264 -11.99 -2.68 -16.91
CA GLN A 264 -11.52 -2.27 -15.59
C GLN A 264 -10.28 -1.37 -15.67
N LEU A 265 -9.29 -1.72 -16.49
CA LEU A 265 -8.13 -0.87 -16.74
C LEU A 265 -8.54 0.48 -17.37
N ALA A 266 -9.49 0.47 -18.30
CA ALA A 266 -10.00 1.70 -18.91
C ALA A 266 -10.68 2.60 -17.87
N ALA A 267 -11.49 2.04 -16.97
CA ALA A 267 -12.14 2.78 -15.89
C ALA A 267 -11.14 3.35 -14.87
N ILE A 268 -9.97 2.70 -14.67
CA ILE A 268 -8.89 3.26 -13.83
C ILE A 268 -8.16 4.37 -14.59
N ALA A 269 -7.94 4.20 -15.89
CA ALA A 269 -7.29 5.18 -16.75
C ALA A 269 -8.15 6.45 -16.96
N GLU A 270 -9.47 6.33 -16.83
CA GLU A 270 -10.39 7.47 -16.85
C GLU A 270 -10.11 8.42 -15.70
N ARG A 271 -9.72 9.65 -16.07
CA ARG A 271 -9.57 10.74 -15.12
C ARG A 271 -10.96 11.27 -14.80
N LYS A 272 -11.41 11.08 -13.56
CA LYS A 272 -12.58 11.80 -13.04
C LYS A 272 -12.16 13.26 -12.86
N SER A 273 -12.66 14.12 -13.75
CA SER A 273 -12.56 15.58 -13.68
C SER A 273 -13.32 16.14 -12.49
#